data_AF-A0A6N2CYN7-F1
#
_entry.id   AF-A0A6N2CYN7-F1
#
_cell.length_a   1.000
_cell.length_b   1.000
_cell.length_c   1.000
_cell.angle_alpha   90.00
_cell.angle_beta   90.00
_cell.angle_gamma   90.00
#
_symmetry.space_group_name_H-M   'P 1'
#
loop_
_entity.id
_entity.type
_entity.pdbx_description
1 polymer ?
#
loop_
_entity_poly.entity_id
_entity_poly.type
_entity_poly.pdbx_seq_one_letter_code
_entity_poly.pdbx_strand_id
1 'polypeptide(L)'
;MSKTTPPLSQSWHPVPLEEWRALLERDPRSRGPEALRTPLEDDLRWEPLVTPDHPEAVADGHPLPLSRPPGRAWAIEVSIDAPDLREVSRRIRLARRFGAETFRLRLYSTSRDGRDPDAAGRRGPDGPLAFHVDHFRALIAAAGPDATLALDAGAATPAVIALALAARGAAAGPRIESDADP
;
A
#
# COMPACT_ATOMS: atom_id res chain seq x y z
N MET A 1 11.70 36.87 -1.63
CA MET A 1 10.32 37.16 -2.07
C MET A 1 9.92 36.07 -3.06
N SER A 2 9.13 35.09 -2.63
CA SER A 2 8.64 34.03 -3.51
C SER A 2 7.52 34.59 -4.40
N LYS A 3 7.70 34.54 -5.72
CA LYS A 3 6.64 34.85 -6.68
C LYS A 3 5.64 33.69 -6.65
N THR A 4 4.52 33.87 -5.98
CA THR A 4 3.39 32.95 -6.09
C THR A 4 2.79 33.14 -7.48
N THR A 5 3.01 32.18 -8.38
CA THR A 5 2.28 32.13 -9.65
C THR A 5 0.79 32.05 -9.32
N PRO A 6 -0.07 32.93 -9.86
CA PRO A 6 -1.50 32.85 -9.62
C PRO A 6 -2.00 31.46 -10.09
N PRO A 7 -2.92 30.83 -9.34
CA PRO A 7 -3.47 29.54 -9.75
C PRO A 7 -4.05 29.66 -11.16
N LEU A 8 -3.83 28.63 -11.98
CA LEU A 8 -4.28 28.56 -13.38
C LEU A 8 -5.79 28.82 -13.54
N SER A 9 -6.56 28.70 -12.46
CA SER A 9 -8.00 28.97 -12.39
C SER A 9 -8.38 30.45 -12.51
N GLN A 10 -7.44 31.40 -12.41
CA GLN A 10 -7.80 32.84 -12.46
C GLN A 10 -8.13 33.34 -13.87
N SER A 11 -7.78 32.60 -14.92
CA SER A 11 -8.00 32.98 -16.32
C SER A 11 -8.96 32.04 -17.08
N TRP A 12 -9.52 31.04 -16.39
CA TRP A 12 -10.45 30.07 -16.98
C TRP A 12 -11.75 30.08 -16.17
N HIS A 13 -12.81 30.69 -16.72
CA HIS A 13 -14.14 30.57 -16.13
C HIS A 13 -14.65 29.13 -16.36
N PRO A 14 -15.10 28.42 -15.31
CA PRO A 14 -15.67 27.09 -15.50
C PRO A 14 -16.92 27.18 -16.39
N VAL A 15 -17.01 26.32 -17.39
CA VAL A 15 -18.19 26.23 -18.26
C VAL A 15 -19.32 25.56 -17.45
N PRO A 16 -20.51 26.18 -17.34
CA PRO A 16 -21.66 25.55 -16.71
C PRO A 16 -22.04 24.24 -17.39
N LEU A 17 -22.52 23.26 -16.61
CA LEU A 17 -22.90 21.94 -17.12
C LEU A 17 -23.92 22.03 -18.27
N GLU A 18 -24.90 22.93 -18.15
CA GLU A 18 -25.94 23.14 -19.16
C GLU A 18 -25.39 23.74 -20.45
N GLU A 19 -24.38 24.60 -20.38
CA GLU A 19 -23.75 25.17 -21.56
C GLU A 19 -22.95 24.10 -22.31
N TRP A 20 -22.25 23.23 -21.59
CA TRP A 20 -21.55 22.09 -22.18
C TRP A 20 -22.50 21.07 -22.81
N ARG A 21 -23.63 20.74 -22.14
CA ARG A 21 -24.68 19.88 -22.71
C ARG A 21 -25.25 20.46 -23.99
N ALA A 22 -25.59 21.74 -23.99
CA ALA A 22 -26.11 22.43 -25.17
C ALA A 22 -25.12 22.44 -26.34
N LEU A 23 -23.81 22.50 -26.08
CA LEU A 23 -22.78 22.37 -27.13
C LEU A 23 -22.78 20.97 -27.75
N LEU A 24 -22.89 19.92 -26.93
CA LEU A 24 -22.94 18.54 -27.42
C LEU A 24 -24.22 18.23 -28.19
N GLU A 25 -25.36 18.78 -27.79
CA GLU A 25 -26.63 18.57 -28.50
C GLU A 25 -26.68 19.30 -29.86
N ARG A 26 -25.92 20.40 -29.99
CA ARG A 26 -25.82 21.18 -31.24
C ARG A 26 -24.83 20.59 -32.23
N ASP A 27 -23.90 19.74 -31.80
CA ASP A 27 -22.94 19.10 -32.71
C ASP A 27 -23.61 17.90 -33.43
N PRO A 28 -23.81 17.96 -34.76
CA PRO A 28 -24.45 16.87 -35.51
C PRO A 28 -23.63 15.57 -35.53
N ARG A 29 -22.38 15.59 -35.06
CA ARG A 29 -21.51 14.41 -34.91
C ARG A 29 -21.54 13.82 -33.50
N SER A 30 -22.13 14.53 -32.55
CA SER A 30 -22.25 14.07 -31.17
C SER A 30 -23.25 12.92 -31.07
N ARG A 31 -22.93 11.95 -30.21
CA ARG A 31 -23.86 10.87 -29.83
C ARG A 31 -24.68 11.23 -28.59
N GLY A 32 -24.61 12.48 -28.15
CA GLY A 32 -25.24 12.98 -26.93
C GLY A 32 -24.39 12.74 -25.67
N PRO A 33 -24.72 13.44 -24.57
CA PRO A 33 -23.95 13.39 -23.32
C PRO A 33 -23.94 12.00 -22.67
N GLU A 34 -25.04 11.25 -22.77
CA GLU A 34 -25.15 9.88 -22.23
C GLU A 34 -24.17 8.91 -22.88
N ALA A 35 -23.91 9.05 -24.19
CA ALA A 35 -22.99 8.19 -24.91
C ALA A 35 -21.51 8.44 -24.57
N LEU A 36 -21.21 9.55 -23.88
CA LEU A 36 -19.88 9.91 -23.41
C LEU A 36 -19.60 9.45 -21.97
N ARG A 37 -20.63 8.93 -21.28
CA ARG A 37 -20.46 8.33 -19.95
C ARG A 37 -19.67 7.05 -20.07
N THR A 38 -18.58 6.96 -19.32
CA THR A 38 -17.74 5.75 -19.32
C THR A 38 -18.21 4.83 -18.21
N PRO A 39 -18.66 3.60 -18.52
CA PRO A 39 -18.99 2.63 -17.47
C PRO A 39 -17.72 2.25 -16.71
N LEU A 40 -17.82 2.23 -15.39
CA LEU A 40 -16.79 1.74 -14.48
C LEU A 40 -17.26 0.42 -13.86
N GLU A 41 -16.43 -0.14 -12.98
CA GLU A 41 -16.81 -1.29 -12.14
C GLU A 41 -17.94 -0.89 -11.16
N ASP A 42 -18.63 -1.88 -10.60
CA ASP A 42 -19.69 -1.71 -9.58
C ASP A 42 -20.87 -0.81 -10.01
N ASP A 43 -21.31 -0.92 -11.26
CA ASP A 43 -22.41 -0.14 -11.86
C ASP A 43 -22.21 1.39 -11.83
N LEU A 44 -20.99 1.85 -11.54
CA LEU A 44 -20.62 3.26 -11.56
C LEU A 44 -20.44 3.77 -12.99
N ARG A 45 -20.68 5.06 -13.18
CA ARG A 45 -20.48 5.74 -14.48
C ARG A 45 -19.70 7.02 -14.28
N TRP A 46 -18.60 7.16 -15.01
CA TRP A 46 -17.82 8.39 -15.03
C TRP A 46 -18.49 9.42 -15.94
N GLU A 47 -18.79 10.61 -15.39
CA GLU A 47 -19.30 11.75 -16.14
C GLU A 47 -18.15 12.47 -16.89
N PRO A 48 -18.29 12.72 -18.20
CA PRO A 48 -17.22 13.30 -19.02
C PRO A 48 -16.82 14.73 -18.60
N LEU A 49 -17.68 15.43 -17.86
CA LEU A 49 -17.40 16.74 -17.27
C LEU A 49 -17.91 16.77 -15.83
N VAL A 50 -17.01 17.05 -14.88
CA VAL A 50 -17.37 17.30 -13.48
C VAL A 50 -17.29 18.80 -13.23
N THR A 51 -18.39 19.41 -12.81
CA THR A 51 -18.48 20.84 -12.45
C THR A 51 -18.74 20.99 -10.95
N PRO A 52 -18.46 22.15 -10.33
CA PRO A 52 -18.80 22.41 -8.93
C PRO A 52 -20.29 22.22 -8.59
N ASP A 53 -21.16 22.36 -9.60
CA ASP A 53 -22.61 22.19 -9.46
C ASP A 53 -23.06 20.71 -9.51
N HIS A 54 -22.14 19.76 -9.72
CA HIS A 54 -22.49 18.35 -9.65
C HIS A 54 -22.86 17.96 -8.21
N PRO A 55 -23.95 17.20 -8.00
CA PRO A 55 -24.40 16.79 -6.67
C PRO A 55 -23.35 15.97 -5.90
N GLU A 56 -22.41 15.33 -6.61
CA GLU A 56 -21.28 14.60 -6.03
C GLU A 56 -19.98 15.45 -5.93
N ALA A 57 -19.92 16.61 -6.59
CA ALA A 57 -18.76 17.52 -6.53
C ALA A 57 -18.69 18.31 -5.22
N VAL A 58 -19.78 18.31 -4.45
CA VAL A 58 -19.80 18.84 -3.09
C VAL A 58 -19.98 17.68 -2.12
N ALA A 59 -18.87 17.04 -1.78
CA ALA A 59 -18.76 16.27 -0.56
C ALA A 59 -18.74 17.22 0.66
N ASP A 60 -19.82 17.98 0.89
CA ASP A 60 -20.09 18.56 2.21
C ASP A 60 -20.58 17.41 3.12
N GLY A 61 -19.67 16.52 3.50
CA GLY A 61 -19.98 15.42 4.42
C GLY A 61 -19.30 14.09 4.13
N HIS A 62 -18.80 13.85 2.91
CA HIS A 62 -17.88 12.73 2.70
C HIS A 62 -16.46 13.20 3.03
N PRO A 63 -15.69 12.45 3.82
CA PRO A 63 -14.31 12.81 4.08
C PRO A 63 -13.62 12.97 2.73
N LEU A 64 -13.13 14.19 2.46
CA LEU A 64 -12.17 14.45 1.38
C LEU A 64 -11.19 13.28 1.34
N PRO A 65 -10.89 12.69 0.16
CA PRO A 65 -9.97 11.56 0.07
C PRO A 65 -8.73 11.94 0.86
N LEU A 66 -8.49 11.23 1.99
CA LEU A 66 -7.60 11.64 3.09
C LEU A 66 -6.42 12.39 2.50
N SER A 67 -6.53 13.72 2.50
CA SER A 67 -5.62 14.53 1.70
C SER A 67 -4.25 14.25 2.26
N ARG A 68 -3.36 13.71 1.40
CA ARG A 68 -2.08 13.19 1.88
C ARG A 68 -1.45 14.25 2.77
N PRO A 69 -1.06 13.92 4.02
CA PRO A 69 -0.41 14.89 4.87
C PRO A 69 0.77 15.49 4.11
N PRO A 70 0.83 16.82 3.96
CA PRO A 70 1.87 17.46 3.16
C PRO A 70 3.24 17.09 3.73
N GLY A 71 4.19 16.79 2.83
CA GLY A 71 5.56 16.44 3.21
C GLY A 71 5.81 14.96 3.52
N ARG A 72 4.85 14.05 3.33
CA ARG A 72 5.09 12.60 3.36
C ARG A 72 5.01 11.99 1.96
N ALA A 73 6.12 11.38 1.51
CA ALA A 73 6.11 10.50 0.36
C ALA A 73 5.46 9.15 0.72
N TRP A 74 5.02 8.42 -0.29
CA TRP A 74 4.63 7.02 -0.09
C TRP A 74 5.85 6.19 0.32
N ALA A 75 5.70 5.37 1.35
CA ALA A 75 6.72 4.38 1.70
C ALA A 75 6.80 3.34 0.58
N ILE A 76 8.03 2.98 0.18
CA ILE A 76 8.26 1.90 -0.79
C ILE A 76 8.23 0.58 -0.01
N GLU A 77 7.18 -0.20 -0.25
CA GLU A 77 7.02 -1.56 0.28
C GLU A 77 7.47 -2.61 -0.73
N VAL A 78 8.21 -3.62 -0.27
CA VAL A 78 8.63 -4.76 -1.08
C VAL A 78 8.23 -6.07 -0.41
N SER A 79 7.43 -6.87 -1.10
CA SER A 79 7.13 -8.24 -0.70
C SER A 79 8.26 -9.18 -1.09
N ILE A 80 8.77 -9.94 -0.13
CA ILE A 80 9.86 -10.91 -0.34
C ILE A 80 9.35 -12.30 -0.04
N ASP A 81 9.23 -13.10 -1.11
CA ASP A 81 8.90 -14.52 -1.04
C ASP A 81 10.13 -15.34 -1.43
N ALA A 82 10.75 -15.98 -0.44
CA ALA A 82 11.85 -16.92 -0.63
C ALA A 82 11.94 -17.89 0.55
N PRO A 83 12.19 -19.20 0.31
CA PRO A 83 12.22 -20.21 1.36
C PRO A 83 13.48 -20.14 2.25
N ASP A 84 14.58 -19.60 1.71
CA ASP A 84 15.85 -19.51 2.41
C ASP A 84 16.04 -18.13 3.07
N LEU A 85 16.29 -18.14 4.37
CA LEU A 85 16.56 -16.94 5.17
C LEU A 85 17.76 -16.13 4.65
N ARG A 86 18.78 -16.80 4.09
CA ARG A 86 19.94 -16.09 3.51
C ARG A 86 19.53 -15.32 2.26
N GLU A 87 18.71 -15.93 1.41
CA GLU A 87 18.16 -15.29 0.23
C GLU A 87 17.23 -14.13 0.59
N VAL A 88 16.35 -14.29 1.59
CA VAL A 88 15.53 -13.19 2.13
C VAL A 88 16.40 -12.03 2.61
N SER A 89 17.42 -12.31 3.42
CA SER A 89 18.35 -11.30 3.94
C SER A 89 19.15 -10.61 2.82
N ARG A 90 19.46 -11.31 1.72
CA ARG A 90 20.09 -10.73 0.53
C ARG A 90 19.13 -9.79 -0.19
N ARG A 91 17.87 -10.19 -0.37
CA ARG A 91 16.83 -9.40 -1.03
C ARG A 91 16.46 -8.14 -0.24
N ILE A 92 16.34 -8.23 1.09
CA ILE A 92 16.13 -7.07 1.97
C ILE A 92 17.25 -6.04 1.76
N ARG A 93 18.51 -6.48 1.84
CA ARG A 93 19.67 -5.58 1.66
C ARG A 93 19.71 -4.95 0.26
N LEU A 94 19.32 -5.70 -0.77
CA LEU A 94 19.24 -5.20 -2.13
C LEU A 94 18.13 -4.16 -2.28
N ALA A 95 16.90 -4.47 -1.84
CA ALA A 95 15.76 -3.57 -1.91
C ALA A 95 15.97 -2.28 -1.11
N ARG A 96 16.65 -2.37 0.05
CA ARG A 96 17.07 -1.17 0.82
C ARG A 96 17.99 -0.24 0.02
N ARG A 97 18.90 -0.78 -0.80
CA ARG A 97 19.76 0.04 -1.69
C ARG A 97 18.95 0.84 -2.71
N PHE A 98 17.72 0.43 -3.00
CA PHE A 98 16.79 1.10 -3.91
C PHE A 98 15.73 1.93 -3.17
N GLY A 99 15.87 2.15 -1.86
CA GLY A 99 14.98 3.01 -1.08
C GLY A 99 13.73 2.31 -0.53
N ALA A 100 13.69 0.98 -0.51
CA ALA A 100 12.62 0.27 0.21
C ALA A 100 12.72 0.54 1.72
N GLU A 101 11.59 0.90 2.31
CA GLU A 101 11.45 1.23 3.75
C GLU A 101 10.68 0.14 4.50
N THR A 102 9.76 -0.55 3.81
CA THR A 102 8.95 -1.63 4.37
C THR A 102 9.23 -2.94 3.63
N PHE A 103 9.47 -4.02 4.37
CA PHE A 103 9.67 -5.36 3.84
C PHE A 103 8.58 -6.29 4.35
N ARG A 104 7.73 -6.77 3.43
CA ARG A 104 6.69 -7.74 3.76
C ARG A 104 7.22 -9.15 3.57
N LEU A 105 7.18 -9.94 4.63
CA LEU A 105 7.63 -11.33 4.66
C LEU A 105 6.43 -12.22 4.97
N ARG A 106 6.07 -13.09 4.02
CA ARG A 106 5.07 -14.12 4.25
C ARG A 106 5.73 -15.34 4.84
N LEU A 107 5.35 -15.70 6.06
CA LEU A 107 5.91 -16.90 6.69
C LEU A 107 5.40 -18.15 5.99
N TYR A 108 6.20 -19.21 6.06
CA TYR A 108 5.82 -20.52 5.53
C TYR A 108 4.51 -21.01 6.15
N SER A 109 3.72 -21.75 5.37
CA SER A 109 2.36 -22.15 5.75
C SER A 109 2.31 -22.92 7.08
N THR A 110 3.26 -23.83 7.33
CA THR A 110 3.32 -24.53 8.63
C THR A 110 3.69 -23.57 9.77
N SER A 111 4.51 -22.53 9.51
CA SER A 111 4.75 -21.46 10.49
C SER A 111 3.47 -20.73 10.80
N ARG A 112 2.72 -20.36 9.77
CA ARG A 112 1.46 -19.61 9.93
C ARG A 112 0.43 -20.39 10.73
N ASP A 113 0.47 -21.71 10.66
CA ASP A 113 -0.36 -22.63 11.45
C ASP A 113 0.14 -22.84 12.90
N GLY A 114 1.25 -22.21 13.29
CA GLY A 114 1.86 -22.37 14.62
C GLY A 114 2.52 -23.74 14.83
N ARG A 115 2.86 -24.45 13.75
CA ARG A 115 3.48 -25.78 13.82
C ARG A 115 4.98 -25.71 13.53
N ASP A 116 5.73 -26.47 14.29
CA ASP A 116 7.16 -26.66 14.01
C ASP A 116 7.32 -27.43 12.67
N PRO A 117 8.03 -26.87 11.68
CA PRO A 117 8.23 -27.51 10.37
C PRO A 117 9.03 -28.81 10.48
N ASP A 118 9.89 -28.95 11.50
CA ASP A 118 10.62 -30.19 11.77
C ASP A 118 9.66 -31.28 12.31
N ALA A 119 8.64 -30.89 13.09
CA ALA A 119 7.59 -31.80 13.55
C ALA A 119 6.61 -32.19 12.42
N ALA A 120 6.44 -31.33 11.41
CA ALA A 120 5.54 -31.56 10.29
C ALA A 120 6.15 -32.40 9.16
N GLY A 121 7.47 -32.64 9.17
CA GLY A 121 8.19 -33.35 8.09
C GLY A 121 8.07 -32.67 6.72
N ARG A 122 7.71 -31.37 6.69
CA ARG A 122 7.37 -30.61 5.49
C ARG A 122 8.26 -29.37 5.41
N ARG A 123 9.38 -29.46 4.70
CA ARG A 123 10.09 -28.27 4.18
C ARG A 123 9.47 -27.92 2.84
N GLY A 124 8.66 -26.86 2.80
CA GLY A 124 7.96 -26.45 1.59
C GLY A 124 8.64 -25.25 0.90
N PRO A 125 8.17 -24.91 -0.31
CA PRO A 125 8.79 -23.90 -1.18
C PRO A 125 8.43 -22.44 -0.82
N ASP A 126 7.45 -22.22 0.07
CA ASP A 126 6.78 -20.92 0.21
C ASP A 126 7.29 -20.14 1.44
N GLY A 127 7.96 -19.00 1.26
CA GLY A 127 8.31 -18.08 2.36
C GLY A 127 9.40 -18.54 3.37
N PRO A 128 10.04 -17.62 4.10
CA PRO A 128 11.14 -17.95 5.00
C PRO A 128 10.71 -18.79 6.20
N LEU A 129 11.56 -19.76 6.54
CA LEU A 129 11.49 -20.53 7.77
C LEU A 129 11.96 -19.67 8.97
N ALA A 130 11.11 -18.83 9.55
CA ALA A 130 11.42 -17.98 10.71
C ALA A 130 10.71 -18.46 11.98
N PHE A 131 11.41 -19.26 12.79
CA PHE A 131 10.85 -19.95 13.97
C PHE A 131 11.68 -19.78 15.24
N HIS A 132 12.90 -19.27 15.10
CA HIS A 132 13.82 -19.05 16.21
C HIS A 132 14.20 -17.58 16.30
N VAL A 133 14.52 -17.14 17.52
CA VAL A 133 14.98 -15.78 17.79
C VAL A 133 16.14 -15.38 16.87
N ASP A 134 17.06 -16.31 16.58
CA ASP A 134 18.21 -16.03 15.70
C ASP A 134 17.82 -15.77 14.25
N HIS A 135 16.71 -16.35 13.77
CA HIS A 135 16.20 -16.03 12.43
C HIS A 135 15.70 -14.60 12.36
N PHE A 136 14.97 -14.14 13.39
CA PHE A 136 14.52 -12.76 13.50
C PHE A 136 15.69 -11.78 13.68
N ARG A 137 16.74 -12.16 14.43
CA ARG A 137 17.96 -11.34 14.54
C ARG A 137 18.61 -11.12 13.17
N ALA A 138 18.68 -12.15 12.32
CA ALA A 138 19.22 -12.03 10.98
C ALA A 138 18.37 -11.11 10.09
N LEU A 139 17.04 -11.23 10.14
CA LEU A 139 16.11 -10.35 9.40
C LEU A 139 16.22 -8.89 9.84
N ILE A 140 16.24 -8.66 11.16
CA ILE A 140 16.41 -7.34 11.77
C ILE A 140 17.74 -6.70 11.33
N ALA A 141 18.83 -7.47 11.37
CA ALA A 141 20.14 -7.00 10.93
C ALA A 141 20.18 -6.68 9.42
N ALA A 142 19.45 -7.45 8.59
CA ALA A 142 19.37 -7.19 7.16
C ALA A 142 18.57 -5.91 6.83
N ALA A 143 17.46 -5.68 7.54
CA ALA A 143 16.59 -4.52 7.34
C ALA A 143 17.23 -3.22 7.84
N GLY A 144 17.93 -3.27 8.96
CA GLY A 144 18.48 -2.09 9.62
C GLY A 144 17.45 -1.37 10.50
N PRO A 145 17.88 -0.34 11.25
CA PRO A 145 17.09 0.25 12.34
C PRO A 145 15.91 1.11 11.86
N ASP A 146 15.99 1.67 10.65
CA ASP A 146 15.00 2.62 10.13
C ASP A 146 13.90 1.96 9.28
N ALA A 147 13.95 0.64 9.14
CA ALA A 147 13.02 -0.13 8.32
C ALA A 147 11.81 -0.62 9.10
N THR A 148 10.76 -1.00 8.39
CA THR A 148 9.64 -1.78 8.90
C THR A 148 9.70 -3.21 8.36
N LEU A 149 9.61 -4.20 9.26
CA LEU A 149 9.39 -5.60 8.90
C LEU A 149 7.90 -5.91 9.12
N ALA A 150 7.16 -6.10 8.04
CA ALA A 150 5.77 -6.55 8.05
C ALA A 150 5.73 -8.07 7.89
N LEU A 151 5.13 -8.77 8.85
CA LEU A 151 5.12 -10.23 8.91
C LEU A 151 3.69 -10.74 8.68
N ASP A 152 3.49 -11.50 7.61
CA ASP A 152 2.26 -12.29 7.42
C ASP A 152 2.47 -13.64 8.13
N ALA A 153 2.00 -13.69 9.38
CA ALA A 153 2.22 -14.76 10.33
C ALA A 153 0.97 -15.61 10.64
N GLY A 154 -0.22 -15.24 10.14
CA GLY A 154 -1.46 -15.97 10.37
C GLY A 154 -1.73 -16.28 11.86
N ALA A 155 -2.11 -17.53 12.17
CA ALA A 155 -2.40 -17.97 13.52
C ALA A 155 -1.18 -17.94 14.47
N ALA A 156 0.04 -17.94 13.93
CA ALA A 156 1.26 -17.83 14.72
C ALA A 156 1.67 -16.41 15.08
N THR A 157 0.87 -15.40 14.71
CA THR A 157 1.11 -13.98 15.02
C THR A 157 1.60 -13.74 16.46
N PRO A 158 0.97 -14.28 17.52
CA PRO A 158 1.45 -14.06 18.89
C PRO A 158 2.87 -14.57 19.15
N ALA A 159 3.19 -15.77 18.64
CA ALA A 159 4.52 -16.38 18.80
C ALA A 159 5.58 -15.63 18.00
N VAL A 160 5.24 -15.21 16.78
CA VAL A 160 6.12 -14.44 15.89
C VAL A 160 6.44 -13.08 16.49
N ILE A 161 5.44 -12.36 17.01
CA ILE A 161 5.66 -11.08 17.70
C ILE A 161 6.58 -11.28 18.91
N ALA A 162 6.34 -12.31 19.73
CA ALA A 162 7.18 -12.59 20.90
C ALA A 162 8.65 -12.86 20.51
N LEU A 163 8.88 -13.68 19.48
CA LEU A 163 10.22 -13.96 18.95
C LEU A 163 10.89 -12.71 18.37
N ALA A 164 10.14 -11.90 17.64
CA ALA A 164 10.63 -10.69 17.01
C ALA A 164 11.01 -9.61 18.05
N LEU A 165 10.21 -9.46 19.11
CA LEU A 165 10.52 -8.61 20.26
C LEU A 165 11.75 -9.12 21.04
N ALA A 166 11.84 -10.44 21.28
CA ALA A 166 13.01 -11.05 21.92
C ALA A 166 14.29 -10.88 21.08
N ALA A 167 14.16 -10.92 19.74
CA ALA A 167 15.27 -10.70 18.82
C ALA A 167 15.74 -9.24 18.78
N ARG A 168 14.80 -8.28 18.87
CA ARG A 168 15.10 -6.84 18.90
C ARG A 168 15.82 -6.42 20.19
N GLY A 169 15.50 -7.05 21.32
CA GLY A 169 16.04 -6.66 22.63
C GLY A 169 15.69 -5.22 23.01
N ALA A 170 16.49 -4.59 23.88
CA ALA A 170 16.29 -3.19 24.33
C ALA A 170 16.83 -2.13 23.35
N ALA A 171 17.34 -2.53 22.18
CA ALA A 171 18.01 -1.63 21.24
C ALA A 171 17.02 -0.98 20.25
N ALA A 172 17.38 0.22 19.77
CA ALA A 172 16.74 0.82 18.60
C ALA A 172 16.92 -0.14 17.39
N GLY A 173 15.81 -0.59 16.83
CA GLY A 173 15.75 -1.58 15.76
C GLY A 173 14.47 -1.36 14.95
N PRO A 174 14.32 -2.08 13.82
CA PRO A 174 13.20 -1.89 12.91
C PRO A 174 11.87 -2.05 13.63
N ARG A 175 10.86 -1.34 13.12
CA ARG A 175 9.48 -1.55 13.57
C ARG A 175 9.01 -2.92 13.09
N ILE A 176 8.29 -3.62 13.95
CA ILE A 176 7.80 -4.97 13.67
C ILE A 176 6.28 -4.88 13.70
N GLU A 177 5.67 -5.16 12.57
CA GLU A 177 4.22 -5.17 12.37
C GLU A 177 3.82 -6.57 11.91
N SER A 178 2.68 -7.06 12.40
CA SER A 178 2.14 -8.37 12.00
C SER A 178 0.71 -8.16 11.55
N ASP A 179 0.37 -8.71 10.39
CA ASP A 179 -1.02 -8.77 9.96
C ASP A 179 -1.68 -9.94 10.70
N ALA A 180 -2.65 -9.64 11.56
CA ALA A 180 -3.62 -10.64 12.00
C ALA A 180 -4.69 -10.73 10.90
N ASP A 181 -4.92 -11.94 10.37
CA ASP A 181 -6.18 -12.17 9.64
C ASP A 181 -7.34 -11.89 10.62
N PRO A 182 -8.34 -11.09 10.23
CA PRO A 182 -9.53 -10.83 11.05
C PRO A 182 -10.39 -12.08 11.27
#